data_AF-A0A3D1PQZ2-F1
#
_entry.id   AF-A0A3D1PQZ2-F1
#
_cell.length_a   1.000
_cell.length_b   1.000
_cell.length_c   1.000
_cell.angle_alpha   90.00
_cell.angle_beta   90.00
_cell.angle_gamma   90.00
#
_symmetry.space_group_name_H-M   'P 1'
#
loop_
_entity.id
_entity.type
_entity.pdbx_description
1 polymer ?
#
loop_
_entity_poly.entity_id
_entity_poly.type
_entity_poly.pdbx_seq_one_letter_code
_entity_poly.pdbx_strand_id
1 'polypeptide(L)'
;MKKNAFLTFIFACIPGAGQMYYGYMKRGTSLLVYFCLFIMLGVIISPLVVGVAVVYMFSFFDTYDLIRYLVAGDPKPDGFLLPPDWQNQLGGAKTKMTPKMNKVIGWCLLLTGAYVMYDRVIWPIVESIFVQLGIHWSMIYAINDVIPSIVVAVLLIAFGGRLLGFGKHAHHNDT
;
A
#
# COMPACT_ATOMS: atom_id res chain seq x y z
N MET A 1 31.66 12.08 -7.32
CA MET A 1 31.32 11.70 -8.71
C MET A 1 30.38 12.75 -9.27
N LYS A 2 30.71 13.41 -10.39
CA LYS A 2 29.78 14.37 -11.02
C LYS A 2 28.66 13.59 -11.73
N LYS A 3 27.43 13.70 -11.22
CA LYS A 3 26.25 13.12 -11.89
C LYS A 3 25.88 13.98 -13.11
N ASN A 4 25.22 13.38 -14.09
CA ASN A 4 24.95 14.04 -15.36
C ASN A 4 23.73 14.97 -15.24
N ALA A 5 23.90 16.26 -15.54
CA ALA A 5 22.85 17.28 -15.38
C ALA A 5 21.57 16.97 -16.20
N PHE A 6 21.73 16.33 -17.35
CA PHE A 6 20.61 15.89 -18.18
C PHE A 6 19.78 14.77 -17.53
N LEU A 7 20.45 13.75 -16.98
CA LEU A 7 19.76 12.66 -16.24
C LEU A 7 19.10 13.20 -14.98
N THR A 8 19.75 14.14 -14.30
CA THR A 8 19.18 14.85 -13.17
C THR A 8 17.89 15.56 -13.51
N PHE A 9 17.83 16.27 -14.64
CA PHE A 9 16.60 16.93 -15.10
C PHE A 9 15.48 15.91 -15.35
N ILE A 10 15.77 14.83 -16.08
CA ILE A 10 14.79 13.76 -16.36
C ILE A 10 14.25 13.17 -15.06
N PHE A 11 15.13 12.84 -14.11
CA PHE A 11 14.70 12.28 -12.83
C PHE A 11 14.00 13.29 -11.93
N ALA A 12 14.33 14.58 -12.00
CA ALA A 12 13.61 15.62 -11.26
C ALA A 12 12.16 15.76 -11.72
N CYS A 13 11.87 15.49 -12.99
CA CYS A 13 10.51 15.46 -13.55
C CYS A 13 9.66 14.26 -13.07
N ILE A 14 10.27 13.28 -12.38
CA ILE A 14 9.55 12.15 -11.80
C ILE A 14 9.56 12.32 -10.28
N PRO A 15 8.40 12.48 -9.62
CA PRO A 15 8.33 12.69 -8.18
C PRO A 15 9.11 11.63 -7.39
N GLY A 16 10.06 12.08 -6.57
CA GLY A 16 10.94 11.24 -5.76
C GLY A 16 12.17 10.65 -6.48
N ALA A 17 12.19 10.54 -7.81
CA ALA A 17 13.27 9.90 -8.53
C ALA A 17 14.55 10.76 -8.55
N GLY A 18 14.42 12.09 -8.61
CA GLY A 18 15.55 13.01 -8.54
C GLY A 18 16.35 12.85 -7.23
N GLN A 19 15.67 12.76 -6.10
CA GLN A 19 16.27 12.52 -4.79
C GLN A 19 16.96 11.15 -4.74
N MET A 20 16.28 10.10 -5.21
CA MET A 20 16.85 8.75 -5.27
C MET A 20 18.07 8.67 -6.19
N TYR A 21 18.06 9.39 -7.32
CA TYR A 21 19.19 9.47 -8.22
C TYR A 21 20.43 10.01 -7.51
N TYR A 22 20.29 10.93 -6.54
CA TYR A 22 21.39 11.45 -5.72
C TYR A 22 21.70 10.63 -4.46
N GLY A 23 21.01 9.51 -4.23
CA GLY A 23 21.23 8.60 -3.09
C GLY A 23 20.32 8.86 -1.88
N TYR A 24 19.37 9.79 -1.99
CA TYR A 24 18.42 10.13 -0.93
C TYR A 24 17.17 9.27 -1.02
N MET A 25 17.32 8.01 -0.60
CA MET A 25 16.27 6.99 -0.75
C MET A 25 15.06 7.29 0.12
N LYS A 26 15.25 7.74 1.37
CA LYS A 26 14.11 7.98 2.28
C LYS A 26 13.32 9.20 1.83
N ARG A 27 14.02 10.29 1.49
CA ARG A 27 13.39 11.52 1.00
C ARG A 27 12.63 11.29 -0.30
N GLY A 28 13.27 10.61 -1.26
CA GLY A 28 12.64 10.26 -2.55
C GLY A 28 11.42 9.35 -2.37
N THR A 29 11.50 8.35 -1.48
CA THR A 29 10.37 7.46 -1.20
C THR A 29 9.21 8.21 -0.57
N SER A 30 9.47 9.15 0.37
CA SER A 30 8.42 10.00 0.93
C SER A 30 7.67 10.78 -0.15
N LEU A 31 8.38 11.39 -1.10
CA LEU A 31 7.77 12.18 -2.18
C LEU A 31 6.94 11.33 -3.13
N LEU A 32 7.45 10.15 -3.50
CA LEU A 32 6.71 9.20 -4.32
C LEU A 32 5.42 8.75 -3.61
N VAL A 33 5.51 8.41 -2.32
CA VAL A 33 4.35 8.00 -1.51
C VAL A 33 3.33 9.13 -1.42
N TYR A 34 3.76 10.37 -1.17
CA TYR A 34 2.84 11.52 -1.14
C TYR A 34 2.19 11.76 -2.51
N PHE A 35 2.94 11.63 -3.59
CA PHE A 35 2.40 11.78 -4.94
C PHE A 35 1.31 10.74 -5.23
N CYS A 36 1.57 9.47 -4.95
CA CYS A 36 0.58 8.39 -5.06
C CYS A 36 -0.62 8.60 -4.12
N LEU A 37 -0.39 9.06 -2.89
CA LEU A 37 -1.44 9.32 -1.91
C LEU A 37 -2.41 10.38 -2.41
N PHE A 38 -1.92 11.51 -2.93
CA PHE A 38 -2.79 12.57 -3.46
C PHE A 38 -3.52 12.16 -4.74
N ILE A 39 -2.96 11.26 -5.57
CA ILE A 39 -3.69 10.67 -6.70
C ILE A 39 -4.88 9.86 -6.17
N MET A 40 -4.63 8.94 -5.23
CA MET A 40 -5.70 8.10 -4.66
C MET A 40 -6.77 8.94 -3.94
N LEU A 41 -6.34 9.93 -3.15
CA LEU A 41 -7.25 10.84 -2.46
C LEU A 41 -8.02 11.72 -3.44
N GLY A 42 -7.41 12.16 -4.54
CA GLY A 42 -8.07 12.93 -5.59
C GLY A 42 -9.17 12.15 -6.31
N VAL A 43 -9.07 10.82 -6.38
CA VAL A 43 -10.15 9.97 -6.94
C VAL A 43 -11.36 9.91 -5.99
N ILE A 44 -11.15 9.97 -4.68
CA ILE A 44 -12.22 9.90 -3.67
C ILE A 44 -12.79 11.28 -3.36
N ILE A 45 -11.91 12.29 -3.28
CA ILE A 45 -12.20 13.67 -2.88
C ILE A 45 -11.58 14.57 -3.96
N SER A 46 -12.36 14.89 -4.99
CA SER A 46 -11.89 15.56 -6.21
C SER A 46 -11.00 16.79 -5.97
N PRO A 47 -11.31 17.70 -5.01
CA PRO A 47 -10.45 18.85 -4.73
C PRO A 47 -9.01 18.50 -4.30
N LEU A 48 -8.76 17.32 -3.74
CA LEU A 48 -7.42 16.90 -3.29
C LEU A 48 -6.46 16.60 -4.43
N VAL A 49 -6.93 16.53 -5.69
CA VAL A 49 -6.07 16.40 -6.88
C VAL A 49 -5.06 17.55 -6.99
N VAL A 50 -5.37 18.73 -6.45
CA VAL A 50 -4.44 19.88 -6.38
C VAL A 50 -3.16 19.51 -5.63
N GLY A 51 -3.26 18.62 -4.63
CA GLY A 51 -2.09 18.12 -3.90
C GLY A 51 -1.10 17.36 -4.77
N VAL A 52 -1.54 16.75 -5.87
CA VAL A 52 -0.64 16.09 -6.86
C VAL A 52 0.29 17.12 -7.49
N ALA A 53 -0.24 18.26 -7.92
CA ALA A 53 0.55 19.35 -8.51
C ALA A 53 1.49 19.97 -7.48
N VAL A 54 1.03 20.15 -6.24
CA VAL A 54 1.85 20.70 -5.14
C VAL A 54 3.02 19.76 -4.82
N VAL A 55 2.76 18.47 -4.62
CA VAL A 55 3.82 17.49 -4.33
C VAL A 55 4.79 17.34 -5.50
N TYR A 56 4.29 17.36 -6.74
CA TYR A 56 5.13 17.35 -7.94
C TYR A 56 6.09 18.54 -7.94
N MET A 57 5.57 19.77 -7.79
CA MET A 57 6.41 20.97 -7.80
C MET A 57 7.40 20.98 -6.63
N PHE A 58 6.94 20.59 -5.45
CA PHE A 58 7.82 20.42 -4.30
C PHE A 58 8.94 19.42 -4.61
N SER A 59 8.62 18.24 -5.15
CA SER A 59 9.62 17.22 -5.50
C SER A 59 10.63 17.70 -6.54
N PHE A 60 10.18 18.44 -7.55
CA PHE A 60 11.04 18.99 -8.59
C PHE A 60 12.04 19.97 -7.98
N PHE A 61 11.56 20.98 -7.26
CA PHE A 61 12.43 21.98 -6.63
C PHE A 61 13.33 21.39 -5.54
N ASP A 62 12.82 20.43 -4.78
CA ASP A 62 13.57 19.72 -3.75
C ASP A 62 14.79 18.99 -4.32
N THR A 63 14.68 18.44 -5.53
CA THR A 63 15.83 17.81 -6.22
C THR A 63 16.93 18.84 -6.50
N TYR A 64 16.59 20.02 -7.02
CA TYR A 64 17.56 21.07 -7.32
C TYR A 64 18.17 21.69 -6.07
N ASP A 65 17.37 21.86 -5.03
CA ASP A 65 17.86 22.32 -3.74
C ASP A 65 18.86 21.32 -3.15
N LEU A 66 18.55 20.01 -3.20
CA LEU A 66 19.47 18.95 -2.78
C LEU A 66 20.82 19.01 -3.50
N ILE A 67 20.78 19.23 -4.82
CA ILE A 67 21.98 19.36 -5.66
C ILE A 67 22.81 20.57 -5.25
N ARG A 68 22.15 21.70 -5.00
CA ARG A 68 22.82 22.93 -4.57
C ARG A 68 23.60 22.70 -3.27
N TYR A 69 23.00 22.04 -2.28
CA TYR A 69 23.66 21.70 -1.01
C TYR A 69 24.79 20.69 -1.19
N LEU A 70 24.59 19.67 -2.05
CA LEU A 70 25.65 18.71 -2.39
C LEU A 70 26.86 19.37 -3.06
N VAL A 71 26.64 20.35 -3.93
CA VAL A 71 27.70 21.11 -4.61
C VAL A 71 28.39 22.08 -3.64
N ALA A 72 27.65 22.67 -2.70
CA ALA A 72 28.19 23.53 -1.65
C ALA A 72 29.05 22.79 -0.61
N GLY A 73 29.06 21.46 -0.63
CA GLY A 73 29.83 20.63 0.30
C GLY A 73 29.13 20.39 1.65
N ASP A 74 27.87 20.81 1.79
CA ASP A 74 27.05 20.63 3.00
C ASP A 74 25.80 19.78 2.67
N PRO A 75 25.96 18.46 2.49
CA PRO A 75 24.86 17.59 2.09
C PRO A 75 23.79 17.51 3.18
N LYS A 76 22.52 17.70 2.80
CA LYS A 76 21.39 17.49 3.72
C LYS A 76 21.38 16.04 4.23
N PRO A 77 20.87 15.75 5.43
CA PRO A 77 20.68 14.36 5.87
C PRO A 77 19.55 13.66 5.11
N ASP A 78 19.69 12.36 4.81
CA ASP A 78 18.61 11.54 4.23
C ASP A 78 17.63 11.09 5.32
N GLY A 79 16.49 11.79 5.39
CA GLY A 79 15.38 11.52 6.28
C GLY A 79 14.07 11.36 5.52
N PHE A 80 13.09 10.71 6.15
CA PHE A 80 11.72 10.78 5.64
C PHE A 80 11.21 12.20 5.80
N LEU A 81 10.41 12.68 4.85
CA LEU A 81 9.78 14.01 4.91
C LEU A 81 8.55 13.96 5.82
N LEU A 82 8.75 13.54 7.06
CA LEU A 82 7.72 13.38 8.09
C LEU A 82 8.08 14.23 9.31
N PRO A 83 7.09 14.59 10.15
CA PRO A 83 7.38 15.19 11.44
C PRO A 83 8.39 14.35 12.25
N PRO A 84 9.34 14.97 12.98
CA PRO A 84 10.39 14.24 13.71
C PRO A 84 9.84 13.16 14.65
N ASP A 85 8.71 13.44 15.32
CA ASP A 85 8.04 12.50 16.23
C ASP A 85 7.60 11.23 15.51
N TRP A 86 7.07 11.37 14.29
CA TRP A 86 6.59 10.27 13.47
C TRP A 86 7.74 9.46 12.90
N GLN A 87 8.85 10.12 12.56
CA GLN A 87 10.05 9.45 12.09
C GLN A 87 10.66 8.55 13.17
N ASN A 88 10.67 9.01 14.42
CA ASN A 88 11.11 8.23 15.57
C ASN A 88 10.19 7.03 15.83
N GLN A 89 8.86 7.22 15.72
CA GLN A 89 7.89 6.14 15.83
C GLN A 89 8.02 5.10 14.71
N LEU A 90 8.20 5.51 13.46
CA LEU A 90 8.42 4.62 12.31
C LEU A 90 9.73 3.85 12.43
N GLY A 91 10.81 4.53 12.86
CA GLY A 91 12.09 3.90 13.16
C GLY A 91 11.98 2.83 14.25
N GLY A 92 11.26 3.14 15.33
CA GLY A 92 10.95 2.20 16.41
C GLY A 92 9.99 1.07 16.00
N ALA A 93 9.07 1.32 15.08
CA ALA A 93 8.16 0.31 14.54
C ALA A 93 8.92 -0.70 13.66
N LYS A 94 9.86 -0.22 12.82
CA LYS A 94 10.68 -1.08 11.95
C LYS A 94 11.56 -2.03 12.76
N THR A 95 12.14 -1.57 13.87
CA THR A 95 12.96 -2.42 14.76
C THR A 95 12.12 -3.35 15.63
N LYS A 96 10.83 -3.03 15.86
CA LYS A 96 9.85 -3.87 16.56
C LYS A 96 9.01 -4.75 15.62
N MET A 97 9.32 -4.82 14.32
CA MET A 97 8.65 -5.72 13.38
C MET A 97 8.96 -7.18 13.73
N THR A 98 8.14 -7.77 14.60
CA THR A 98 8.25 -9.18 14.95
C THR A 98 7.84 -10.06 13.77
N PRO A 99 8.40 -11.28 13.63
CA PRO A 99 8.02 -12.21 12.56
C PRO A 99 6.52 -12.54 12.55
N LYS A 100 5.84 -12.42 13.70
CA LYS A 100 4.38 -12.55 13.82
C LYS A 100 3.64 -11.44 13.06
N MET A 101 4.11 -10.20 13.11
CA MET A 101 3.47 -9.07 12.43
C MET A 101 3.64 -9.15 10.92
N ASN A 102 4.82 -9.58 10.43
CA ASN A 102 5.04 -9.83 9.00
C ASN A 102 4.10 -10.93 8.48
N LYS A 103 3.84 -11.97 9.29
CA LYS A 103 2.88 -13.01 8.94
C LYS A 103 1.45 -12.46 8.82
N VAL A 104 1.04 -11.59 9.74
CA VAL A 104 -0.28 -10.93 9.68
C VAL A 104 -0.40 -10.04 8.43
N ILE A 105 0.60 -9.19 8.17
CA ILE A 105 0.63 -8.32 6.98
C ILE A 105 0.56 -9.17 5.70
N GLY A 106 1.31 -10.28 5.64
CA GLY A 106 1.26 -11.21 4.52
C GLY A 106 -0.12 -11.82 4.29
N TRP A 107 -0.81 -12.24 5.37
CA TRP A 107 -2.18 -12.74 5.27
C TRP A 107 -3.17 -11.67 4.83
N CYS A 108 -3.04 -10.43 5.34
CA CYS A 108 -3.88 -9.32 4.89
C CYS A 108 -3.70 -9.05 3.39
N LEU A 109 -2.46 -8.99 2.90
CA LEU A 109 -2.16 -8.82 1.48
C LEU A 109 -2.75 -9.95 0.62
N LEU A 110 -2.61 -11.20 1.08
CA LEU A 110 -3.11 -12.36 0.36
C LEU A 110 -4.64 -12.37 0.26
N LEU A 111 -5.34 -12.07 1.36
CA LEU A 111 -6.81 -11.99 1.36
C LEU A 111 -7.32 -10.84 0.50
N THR A 112 -6.69 -9.66 0.59
CA THR A 112 -7.04 -8.51 -0.26
C THR A 112 -6.80 -8.82 -1.74
N GLY A 113 -5.67 -9.45 -2.08
CA GLY A 113 -5.38 -9.87 -3.45
C GLY A 113 -6.40 -10.89 -3.99
N ALA A 114 -6.77 -11.88 -3.18
CA ALA A 114 -7.79 -12.86 -3.53
C ALA A 114 -9.17 -12.21 -3.76
N TYR A 115 -9.55 -11.25 -2.93
CA TYR A 115 -10.80 -10.50 -3.11
C TYR A 115 -10.81 -9.72 -4.43
N VAL A 116 -9.73 -8.99 -4.75
CA VAL A 116 -9.62 -8.25 -6.01
C VAL A 116 -9.66 -9.21 -7.21
N MET A 117 -9.01 -10.37 -7.12
CA MET A 117 -9.03 -11.38 -8.18
C MET A 117 -10.46 -11.94 -8.39
N TYR A 118 -11.20 -12.19 -7.31
CA TYR A 118 -12.60 -12.59 -7.40
C TYR A 118 -13.44 -11.52 -8.12
N ASP A 119 -13.38 -10.27 -7.64
CA ASP A 119 -14.21 -9.16 -8.14
C ASP A 119 -13.90 -8.79 -9.60
N ARG A 120 -12.61 -8.77 -9.97
CA ARG A 120 -12.17 -8.24 -11.28
C ARG A 120 -11.96 -9.28 -12.36
N VAL A 121 -11.82 -10.55 -12.01
CA VAL A 121 -11.51 -11.62 -12.97
C VAL A 121 -12.54 -12.72 -12.93
N ILE A 122 -12.77 -13.31 -11.76
CA ILE A 122 -13.65 -14.48 -11.64
C ILE A 122 -15.11 -14.06 -11.88
N TRP A 123 -15.56 -12.98 -11.24
CA TRP A 123 -16.95 -12.54 -11.32
C TRP A 123 -17.38 -12.19 -12.76
N PRO A 124 -16.64 -11.39 -13.55
CA PRO A 124 -17.01 -11.13 -14.94
C PRO A 124 -17.11 -12.38 -15.81
N ILE A 125 -16.25 -13.38 -15.58
CA ILE A 125 -16.31 -14.66 -16.31
C ILE A 125 -17.59 -15.42 -15.92
N VAL A 126 -17.88 -15.52 -14.63
CA VAL A 126 -19.08 -16.19 -14.12
C VAL A 126 -20.35 -15.51 -14.60
N GLU A 127 -20.40 -14.17 -14.53
CA GLU A 127 -21.49 -13.35 -15.06
C GLU A 127 -21.70 -13.60 -16.56
N SER A 128 -20.63 -13.66 -17.36
CA SER A 128 -20.73 -13.94 -18.80
C SER A 128 -21.33 -15.32 -19.11
N ILE A 129 -20.98 -16.34 -18.32
CA ILE A 129 -21.52 -17.71 -18.48
C ILE A 129 -22.99 -17.74 -18.07
N PHE A 130 -23.37 -17.08 -16.97
CA PHE A 130 -24.75 -17.02 -16.52
C PHE A 130 -25.68 -16.28 -17.50
N VAL A 131 -25.20 -15.19 -18.10
CA VAL A 131 -25.93 -14.49 -19.16
C VAL A 131 -26.10 -15.38 -20.39
N GLN A 132 -25.07 -16.13 -20.79
CA GLN A 132 -25.16 -17.09 -21.90
C GLN A 132 -26.15 -18.24 -21.64
N LEU A 133 -26.32 -18.63 -20.37
CA LEU A 133 -27.31 -19.63 -19.92
C LEU A 133 -28.74 -19.05 -19.80
N GLY A 134 -28.94 -17.75 -20.11
CA GLY A 134 -30.25 -17.10 -20.08
C GLY A 134 -30.70 -16.65 -18.69
N ILE A 135 -29.79 -16.56 -17.71
CA ILE A 135 -30.11 -16.09 -16.37
C ILE A 135 -30.26 -14.56 -16.38
N HIS A 136 -31.38 -14.05 -15.88
CA HIS A 136 -31.64 -12.62 -15.78
C HIS A 136 -30.66 -11.92 -14.81
N TRP A 137 -30.24 -10.71 -15.17
CA TRP A 137 -29.32 -9.86 -14.40
C TRP A 137 -29.70 -9.69 -12.93
N SER A 138 -31.01 -9.65 -12.60
CA SER A 138 -31.48 -9.54 -11.22
C SER A 138 -31.05 -10.72 -10.33
N MET A 139 -31.03 -11.93 -10.87
CA MET A 139 -30.60 -13.13 -10.14
C MET A 139 -29.08 -13.16 -9.98
N ILE A 140 -28.35 -12.68 -10.99
CA ILE A 140 -26.88 -12.60 -10.99
C ILE A 140 -26.39 -11.64 -9.91
N TYR A 141 -26.97 -10.44 -9.81
CA TYR A 141 -26.62 -9.48 -8.76
C TYR A 141 -26.97 -9.99 -7.35
N ALA A 142 -28.11 -10.67 -7.19
CA ALA A 142 -28.49 -11.25 -5.90
C ALA A 142 -27.49 -12.32 -5.43
N ILE A 143 -26.93 -13.12 -6.34
CA ILE A 143 -25.90 -14.10 -6.03
C ILE A 143 -24.59 -13.42 -5.63
N ASN A 144 -24.19 -12.36 -6.35
CA ASN A 144 -22.96 -11.63 -6.04
C ASN A 144 -22.96 -11.00 -4.65
N ASP A 145 -24.09 -10.44 -4.22
CA ASP A 145 -24.18 -9.72 -2.95
C ASP A 145 -24.09 -10.67 -1.74
N VAL A 146 -24.48 -11.92 -1.95
CA VAL A 146 -24.51 -12.95 -0.91
C VAL A 146 -23.16 -13.67 -0.77
N ILE A 147 -22.39 -13.86 -1.85
CA ILE A 147 -21.14 -14.64 -1.82
C ILE A 147 -20.09 -14.05 -0.85
N PRO A 148 -19.71 -12.76 -0.92
CA PRO A 148 -18.76 -12.15 0.03
C PRO A 148 -19.27 -12.25 1.47
N SER A 149 -20.57 -12.04 1.69
CA SER A 149 -21.21 -12.12 3.00
C SER A 149 -21.13 -13.53 3.59
N ILE A 150 -21.34 -14.58 2.80
CA ILE A 150 -21.17 -15.98 3.21
C ILE A 150 -19.71 -16.26 3.57
N VAL A 151 -18.75 -15.83 2.74
CA VAL A 151 -17.32 -16.06 2.98
C VAL A 151 -16.90 -15.40 4.30
N VAL A 152 -17.30 -14.15 4.54
CA VAL A 152 -17.02 -13.45 5.80
C VAL A 152 -17.68 -14.15 6.98
N ALA A 153 -18.94 -14.56 6.86
CA ALA A 153 -19.65 -15.30 7.91
C ALA A 153 -18.95 -16.63 8.26
N VAL A 154 -18.56 -17.41 7.26
CA VAL A 154 -17.83 -18.68 7.46
C VAL A 154 -16.48 -18.44 8.13
N LEU A 155 -15.72 -17.43 7.69
CA LEU A 155 -14.45 -17.07 8.31
C LEU A 155 -14.62 -16.64 9.78
N LEU A 156 -15.63 -15.83 10.09
CA LEU A 156 -15.94 -15.42 11.46
C LEU A 156 -16.37 -16.58 12.33
N ILE A 157 -17.21 -17.49 11.82
CA ILE A 157 -17.64 -18.69 12.55
C ILE A 157 -16.44 -19.62 12.80
N ALA A 158 -15.62 -19.88 11.79
CA ALA A 158 -14.43 -20.73 11.92
C ALA A 158 -13.40 -20.13 12.90
N PHE A 159 -13.18 -18.81 12.82
CA PHE A 159 -12.27 -18.10 13.71
C PHE A 159 -12.81 -18.05 15.14
N GLY A 160 -14.10 -17.74 15.32
CA GLY A 160 -14.78 -17.76 16.60
C GLY A 160 -14.75 -19.13 17.26
N GLY A 161 -15.05 -20.20 16.51
CA GLY A 161 -14.96 -21.58 17.00
C GLY A 161 -13.54 -22.00 17.39
N ARG A 162 -12.52 -21.54 16.65
CA ARG A 162 -11.12 -21.77 17.01
C ARG A 162 -10.70 -21.01 18.27
N LEU A 163 -11.23 -19.80 18.48
CA LEU A 163 -10.92 -18.97 19.65
C LEU A 163 -11.60 -19.49 20.94
N LEU A 164 -12.77 -20.13 20.80
CA LEU A 164 -13.50 -20.81 21.88
C LEU A 164 -12.88 -22.15 22.31
N GLY A 165 -11.78 -22.58 21.69
CA GLY A 165 -10.94 -23.62 22.27
C GLY A 165 -11.44 -25.06 22.11
N PHE A 166 -12.00 -25.44 20.96
CA PHE A 166 -12.18 -26.86 20.59
C PHE A 166 -10.87 -27.63 20.34
N GLY A 167 -9.74 -27.17 20.89
CA GLY A 167 -8.42 -27.77 20.70
C GLY A 167 -7.46 -27.41 21.83
N LYS A 168 -7.69 -27.97 23.02
CA LYS A 168 -6.67 -28.44 23.99
C LYS A 168 -7.31 -28.95 25.29
N HIS A 169 -7.95 -30.11 25.23
CA HIS A 169 -8.16 -30.97 26.40
C HIS A 169 -7.97 -32.43 25.99
N ALA A 170 -6.72 -32.82 25.74
CA ALA A 170 -6.31 -34.22 25.72
C ALA A 170 -4.79 -34.26 25.93
N HIS A 171 -4.37 -34.29 27.19
CA HIS A 171 -3.20 -34.97 27.73
C HIS A 171 -2.90 -34.42 29.12
N HIS A 172 -3.64 -34.93 30.10
CA HIS A 172 -3.10 -35.11 31.43
C HIS A 172 -3.54 -36.49 31.92
N ASN A 173 -2.58 -37.19 32.51
CA ASN A 173 -2.63 -38.52 33.12
C ASN A 173 -2.49 -39.69 32.14
N ASP A 174 -1.28 -40.22 32.06
CA ASP A 174 -1.00 -41.50 32.71
C ASP A 174 0.46 -41.57 33.17
N THR A 175 0.59 -42.02 34.44
CA THR A 175 1.77 -42.37 35.26
C THR A 175 2.72 -41.28 35.72
#